data_AF-A0AAV1YX07-F1
#
_entry.id   AF-A0AAV1YX07-F1
#
_cell.length_a   1.000
_cell.length_b   1.000
_cell.length_c   1.000
_cell.angle_alpha   90.00
_cell.angle_beta   90.00
_cell.angle_gamma   90.00
#
_symmetry.space_group_name_H-M   'P 1'
#
loop_
_entity.id
_entity.type
_entity.pdbx_description
1 polymer ?
#
loop_
_entity_poly.entity_id
_entity_poly.type
_entity_poly.pdbx_seq_one_letter_code
_entity_poly.pdbx_strand_id
1 'polypeptide(L)'
;MSDSEAGASHISDEEVFKRKLMMDGDRIDDDQRIDTLFSSFIQWCDAQGQRGEEVADGYERLLVQLDYLKFSSQKSAERQRASTREIEEMDKILTDMENEVVEVKKNITERHLELEEAKKARLNKMNFCHCILNLTIQQEKAIETLNVAMQRRHVNGGTQICGLFLTLANNSICPRVEYLTFLKRLIDQGRVLKFPFVWIS
;
A
#
# COMPACT_ATOMS: atom_id res chain seq x y z
N MET A 1 2.47 28.12 31.61
CA MET A 1 2.18 28.09 30.16
C MET A 1 0.90 27.29 30.01
N SER A 2 -0.23 27.76 30.55
CA SER A 2 -1.02 28.92 30.10
C SER A 2 -1.61 28.66 28.72
N ASP A 3 -2.80 28.05 28.76
CA ASP A 3 -4.02 28.37 28.01
C ASP A 3 -3.93 28.65 26.50
N SER A 4 -4.57 27.76 25.72
CA SER A 4 -5.27 28.14 24.49
C SER A 4 -6.33 27.07 24.13
N GLU A 5 -7.32 26.94 25.00
CA GLU A 5 -8.69 26.59 24.60
C GLU A 5 -9.39 27.88 24.15
N ALA A 6 -10.41 27.73 23.29
CA ALA A 6 -11.28 28.78 22.73
C ALA A 6 -10.81 29.46 21.43
N GLY A 7 -10.66 28.63 20.39
CA GLY A 7 -10.84 29.05 19.00
C GLY A 7 -12.23 28.70 18.45
N ALA A 8 -13.29 28.77 19.27
CA ALA A 8 -14.65 28.73 18.76
C ALA A 8 -14.93 30.10 18.14
N SER A 9 -14.60 30.24 16.86
CA SER A 9 -14.91 31.44 16.08
C SER A 9 -16.39 31.76 16.22
N HIS A 10 -16.70 32.90 16.83
CA HIS A 10 -18.01 33.51 16.73
C HIS A 10 -18.28 33.68 15.23
N ILE A 11 -19.05 32.77 14.65
CA ILE A 11 -19.50 32.88 13.27
C ILE A 11 -20.26 34.21 13.22
N SER A 12 -19.67 35.22 12.60
CA SER A 12 -20.29 36.53 12.43
C SER A 12 -21.64 36.34 11.75
N ASP A 13 -22.66 37.10 12.15
CA ASP A 13 -23.98 37.06 11.51
C ASP A 13 -23.89 37.21 9.99
N GLU A 14 -22.86 37.92 9.50
CA GLU A 14 -22.53 38.05 8.09
C GLU A 14 -22.10 36.72 7.43
N GLU A 15 -21.33 35.90 8.13
CA GLU A 15 -20.98 34.56 7.65
C GLU A 15 -22.16 33.59 7.73
N VAL A 16 -23.03 33.74 8.75
CA VAL A 16 -24.29 32.98 8.83
C VAL A 16 -25.17 33.36 7.64
N PHE A 17 -25.34 34.66 7.37
CA PHE A 17 -26.12 35.19 6.27
C PHE A 17 -25.56 34.75 4.92
N LYS A 18 -24.23 34.81 4.72
CA LYS A 18 -23.57 34.36 3.49
C LYS A 18 -23.70 32.86 3.27
N ARG A 19 -23.55 32.03 4.32
CA ARG A 19 -23.77 30.57 4.21
C ARG A 19 -25.24 30.26 3.92
N LYS A 20 -26.16 30.96 4.58
CA LYS A 20 -27.59 30.83 4.33
C LYS A 20 -27.93 31.21 2.89
N LEU A 21 -27.42 32.33 2.39
CA LEU A 21 -27.62 32.77 1.00
C LEU A 21 -27.02 31.78 -0.02
N MET A 22 -25.87 31.18 0.28
CA MET A 22 -25.27 30.14 -0.59
C MET A 22 -26.07 28.83 -0.57
N MET A 23 -26.70 28.48 0.55
CA MET A 23 -27.60 27.32 0.64
C MET A 23 -28.96 27.59 -0.02
N ASP A 24 -29.48 28.81 0.13
CA ASP A 24 -30.83 29.19 -0.27
C ASP A 24 -30.90 29.80 -1.69
N GLY A 25 -29.76 29.98 -2.36
CA GLY A 25 -29.63 30.74 -3.62
C GLY A 25 -30.53 30.28 -4.78
N ASP A 26 -31.01 29.04 -4.78
CA ASP A 26 -31.99 28.51 -5.75
C ASP A 26 -33.40 28.36 -5.15
N ARG A 27 -33.54 28.38 -3.81
CA ARG A 27 -34.77 27.99 -3.11
C ARG A 27 -35.61 29.19 -2.64
N ILE A 28 -34.96 30.32 -2.34
CA ILE A 28 -35.66 31.60 -2.05
C ILE A 28 -36.50 32.06 -3.24
N ASP A 29 -36.01 31.84 -4.46
CA ASP A 29 -36.70 32.28 -5.68
C ASP A 29 -37.96 31.43 -5.94
N ASP A 30 -37.91 30.12 -5.70
CA ASP A 30 -39.08 29.23 -5.82
C ASP A 30 -40.17 29.58 -4.79
N ASP A 31 -39.81 29.85 -3.52
CA ASP A 31 -40.77 30.25 -2.49
C ASP A 31 -41.45 31.59 -2.82
N GLN A 32 -40.69 32.59 -3.28
CA GLN A 32 -41.26 33.87 -3.73
C GLN A 32 -42.18 33.73 -4.94
N ARG A 33 -41.87 32.80 -5.85
CA ARG A 33 -42.72 32.51 -7.01
C ARG A 33 -44.01 31.81 -6.61
N ILE A 34 -43.97 30.92 -5.61
CA ILE A 34 -45.17 30.28 -5.05
C ILE A 34 -46.08 31.35 -4.41
N ASP A 35 -45.51 32.25 -3.62
CA ASP A 35 -46.25 33.35 -3.00
C ASP A 35 -46.87 34.30 -4.04
N THR A 36 -46.16 34.54 -5.14
CA THR A 36 -46.64 35.34 -6.27
C THR A 36 -47.78 34.65 -7.03
N LEU A 37 -47.66 33.33 -7.27
CA LEU A 37 -48.72 32.53 -7.88
C LEU A 37 -49.98 32.55 -7.01
N PHE A 38 -49.81 32.38 -5.69
CA PHE A 38 -50.92 32.39 -4.75
C PHE A 38 -51.63 33.75 -4.71
N SER A 39 -50.86 34.84 -4.69
CA SER A 39 -51.41 36.20 -4.75
C SER A 39 -52.15 36.47 -6.06
N SER A 40 -51.58 36.03 -7.20
CA SER A 40 -52.20 36.14 -8.53
C SER A 40 -53.49 35.32 -8.64
N PHE A 41 -53.52 34.14 -8.00
CA PHE A 41 -54.70 33.28 -7.95
C PHE A 41 -55.85 33.94 -7.19
N ILE A 42 -55.58 34.54 -6.03
CA ILE A 42 -56.60 35.29 -5.27
C ILE A 42 -57.16 36.45 -6.09
N GLN A 43 -56.29 37.24 -6.72
CA GLN A 43 -56.70 38.36 -7.57
C GLN A 43 -57.55 37.90 -8.76
N TRP A 44 -57.21 36.76 -9.36
CA TRP A 44 -58.00 36.18 -10.44
C TRP A 44 -59.37 35.69 -9.97
N CYS A 45 -59.47 35.10 -8.77
CA CYS A 45 -60.74 34.71 -8.17
C CYS A 45 -61.65 35.92 -7.90
N ASP A 46 -61.09 37.03 -7.41
CA ASP A 46 -61.84 38.27 -7.17
C ASP A 46 -62.30 38.94 -8.49
N ALA A 47 -61.56 38.74 -9.58
CA ALA A 47 -61.89 39.25 -10.92
C ALA A 47 -62.97 38.43 -11.65
N GLN A 48 -63.35 37.23 -11.17
CA GLN A 48 -64.38 36.37 -11.79
C GLN A 48 -65.77 37.03 -11.91
N GLY A 49 -66.04 38.08 -11.13
CA GLY A 49 -67.26 38.88 -11.24
C GLY A 49 -67.31 39.82 -12.46
N GLN A 50 -66.16 40.05 -13.12
CA GLN A 50 -66.01 40.89 -14.30
C GLN A 50 -65.96 40.00 -15.55
N ARG A 51 -66.98 40.07 -16.40
CA ARG A 51 -67.10 39.20 -17.57
C ARG A 51 -66.24 39.77 -18.72
N GLY A 52 -65.16 39.09 -19.12
CA GLY A 52 -64.29 39.54 -20.22
C GLY A 52 -63.12 38.61 -20.54
N GLU A 53 -62.47 38.85 -21.69
CA GLU A 53 -61.27 38.15 -22.21
C GLU A 53 -60.08 38.18 -21.23
N GLU A 54 -59.99 39.22 -20.39
CA GLU A 54 -58.96 39.37 -19.36
C GLU A 54 -58.97 38.26 -18.29
N VAL A 55 -60.14 37.69 -17.98
CA VAL A 55 -60.24 36.57 -17.02
C VAL A 55 -59.66 35.28 -17.63
N ALA A 56 -59.85 35.07 -18.93
CA ALA A 56 -59.29 33.91 -19.62
C ALA A 56 -57.75 34.01 -19.72
N ASP A 57 -57.23 35.18 -20.08
CA ASP A 57 -55.79 35.43 -20.16
C ASP A 57 -55.11 35.36 -18.78
N GLY A 58 -55.79 35.81 -17.72
CA GLY A 58 -55.31 35.63 -16.34
C GLY A 58 -55.21 34.15 -15.93
N TYR A 59 -56.15 33.31 -16.38
CA TYR A 59 -56.13 31.87 -16.11
C TYR A 59 -54.98 31.16 -16.84
N GLU A 60 -54.74 31.48 -18.12
CA GLU A 60 -53.60 30.93 -18.85
C GLU A 60 -52.27 31.32 -18.21
N ARG A 61 -52.14 32.57 -17.74
CA ARG A 61 -50.95 33.01 -17.00
C ARG A 61 -50.73 32.21 -15.70
N LEU A 62 -51.79 31.91 -14.96
CA LEU A 62 -51.72 31.06 -13.77
C LEU A 62 -51.26 29.63 -14.11
N LEU A 63 -51.76 29.05 -15.21
CA LEU A 63 -51.34 27.73 -15.67
C LEU A 63 -49.86 27.69 -16.05
N VAL A 64 -49.37 28.70 -16.79
CA VAL A 64 -47.95 28.79 -17.17
C VAL A 64 -47.05 28.91 -15.93
N GLN A 65 -47.43 29.74 -14.96
CA GLN A 65 -46.70 29.86 -13.70
C GLN A 65 -46.66 28.55 -12.91
N LEU A 66 -47.80 27.84 -12.86
CA LEU A 66 -47.89 26.54 -12.20
C LEU A 66 -46.99 25.49 -12.86
N ASP A 67 -46.97 25.43 -14.20
CA ASP A 67 -46.15 24.47 -14.93
C ASP A 67 -44.65 24.76 -14.79
N TYR A 68 -44.26 26.04 -14.75
CA TYR A 68 -42.90 26.43 -14.43
C TYR A 68 -42.49 25.96 -13.02
N LEU A 69 -43.32 26.19 -12.01
CA LEU A 69 -43.03 25.77 -10.63
C LEU A 69 -42.92 24.25 -10.50
N LYS A 70 -43.80 23.50 -11.16
CA LYS A 70 -43.69 22.03 -11.22
C LYS A 70 -42.37 21.59 -11.84
N PHE A 71 -41.97 22.22 -12.95
CA PHE A 71 -40.71 21.92 -13.61
C PHE A 71 -39.50 22.25 -12.72
N SER A 72 -39.48 23.42 -12.07
CA SER A 72 -38.43 23.83 -11.14
C SER A 72 -38.29 22.85 -9.97
N SER A 73 -39.42 22.49 -9.35
CA SER A 73 -39.48 21.51 -8.26
C SER A 73 -38.94 20.14 -8.68
N GLN A 74 -39.36 19.65 -9.86
CA GLN A 74 -38.88 18.37 -10.39
C GLN A 74 -37.37 18.42 -10.67
N LYS A 75 -36.87 19.51 -11.27
CA LYS A 75 -35.45 19.71 -11.52
C LYS A 75 -34.63 19.71 -10.23
N SER A 76 -35.12 20.39 -9.19
CA SER A 76 -34.50 20.42 -7.86
C SER A 76 -34.46 19.03 -7.23
N ALA A 77 -35.55 18.26 -7.33
CA ALA A 77 -35.60 16.88 -6.84
C ALA A 77 -34.60 15.96 -7.56
N GLU A 78 -34.44 16.08 -8.89
CA GLU A 78 -33.43 15.30 -9.62
C GLU A 78 -32.00 15.73 -9.27
N ARG A 79 -31.74 17.02 -9.09
CA ARG A 79 -30.44 17.52 -8.63
C ARG A 79 -30.11 16.99 -7.23
N GLN A 80 -31.09 16.95 -6.33
CA GLN A 80 -30.91 16.37 -5.00
C GLN A 80 -30.57 14.89 -5.08
N ARG A 81 -31.29 14.11 -5.91
CA ARG A 81 -30.98 12.69 -6.12
C ARG A 81 -29.59 12.47 -6.71
N ALA A 82 -29.19 13.29 -7.68
CA ALA A 82 -27.85 13.22 -8.26
C ALA A 82 -26.79 13.53 -7.21
N SER A 83 -26.97 14.60 -6.41
CA SER A 83 -26.06 14.96 -5.33
C SER A 83 -25.93 13.86 -4.28
N THR A 84 -27.03 13.22 -3.87
CA THR A 84 -26.96 12.09 -2.93
C THR A 84 -26.14 10.94 -3.51
N ARG A 85 -26.32 10.60 -4.80
CA ARG A 85 -25.53 9.55 -5.47
C ARG A 85 -24.05 9.92 -5.58
N GLU A 86 -23.75 11.17 -5.89
CA GLU A 86 -22.37 11.66 -5.94
C GLU A 86 -21.69 11.52 -4.57
N ILE A 87 -22.38 11.87 -3.49
CA ILE A 87 -21.85 11.70 -2.12
C ILE A 87 -21.58 10.22 -1.83
N GLU A 88 -22.53 9.33 -2.13
CA GLU A 88 -22.36 7.88 -1.93
C GLU A 88 -21.20 7.31 -2.75
N GLU A 89 -20.97 7.81 -3.96
CA GLU A 89 -19.85 7.39 -4.81
C GLU A 89 -18.51 7.92 -4.27
N MET A 90 -18.47 9.17 -3.78
CA MET A 90 -17.29 9.72 -3.14
C MET A 90 -16.90 8.93 -1.88
N ASP A 91 -17.88 8.55 -1.05
CA ASP A 91 -17.63 7.74 0.16
C ASP A 91 -17.03 6.36 -0.20
N LYS A 92 -17.48 5.74 -1.29
CA LYS A 92 -16.89 4.48 -1.78
C LYS A 92 -15.45 4.68 -2.21
N ILE A 93 -15.18 5.70 -3.01
CA ILE A 93 -13.82 6.01 -3.48
C ILE A 93 -12.90 6.26 -2.29
N LEU A 94 -13.35 7.00 -1.26
CA LEU A 94 -12.57 7.23 -0.05
C LEU A 94 -12.27 5.92 0.68
N THR A 95 -13.27 5.06 0.85
CA THR A 95 -13.09 3.75 1.50
C THR A 95 -12.11 2.86 0.71
N ASP A 96 -12.19 2.85 -0.61
CA ASP A 96 -11.30 2.09 -1.47
C ASP A 96 -9.85 2.61 -1.39
N MET A 97 -9.66 3.93 -1.40
CA MET A 97 -8.35 4.56 -1.19
C MET A 97 -7.76 4.22 0.18
N GLU A 98 -8.58 4.21 1.24
CA GLU A 98 -8.13 3.81 2.58
C GLU A 98 -7.66 2.36 2.61
N ASN A 99 -8.41 1.46 1.97
CA ASN A 99 -8.06 0.05 1.85
C ASN A 99 -6.76 -0.15 1.07
N GLU A 100 -6.58 0.55 -0.06
CA GLU A 100 -5.34 0.51 -0.84
C GLU A 100 -4.14 1.00 -0.02
N VAL A 101 -4.30 2.07 0.76
CA VAL A 101 -3.23 2.57 1.64
C VAL A 101 -2.83 1.52 2.68
N VAL A 102 -3.81 0.83 3.29
CA VAL A 102 -3.54 -0.25 4.24
C VAL A 102 -2.81 -1.41 3.56
N GLU A 103 -3.25 -1.81 2.37
CA GLU A 103 -2.61 -2.88 1.60
C GLU A 103 -1.16 -2.52 1.22
N VAL A 104 -0.92 -1.32 0.71
CA VAL A 104 0.43 -0.85 0.36
C VAL A 104 1.33 -0.82 1.60
N LYS A 105 0.84 -0.36 2.75
CA LYS A 105 1.60 -0.39 4.01
C LYS A 105 1.98 -1.82 4.40
N LYS A 106 1.04 -2.77 4.30
CA LYS A 106 1.29 -4.19 4.56
C LYS A 106 2.36 -4.73 3.62
N ASN A 107 2.23 -4.49 2.31
CA ASN A 107 3.20 -4.93 1.31
C ASN A 107 4.61 -4.36 1.57
N ILE A 108 4.72 -3.10 1.99
CA ILE A 108 6.00 -2.50 2.37
C ILE A 108 6.63 -3.27 3.55
N THR A 109 5.85 -3.57 4.59
CA THR A 109 6.36 -4.31 5.75
C THR A 109 6.83 -5.72 5.40
N GLU A 110 6.08 -6.42 4.54
CA GLU A 110 6.46 -7.76 4.06
C GLU A 110 7.75 -7.71 3.24
N ARG A 111 7.88 -6.74 2.32
CA ARG A 111 9.10 -6.57 1.52
C ARG A 111 10.32 -6.20 2.36
N HIS A 112 10.14 -5.43 3.44
CA HIS A 112 11.22 -5.16 4.38
C HIS A 112 11.69 -6.43 5.09
N LEU A 113 10.76 -7.30 5.51
CA LEU A 113 11.10 -8.57 6.14
C LEU A 113 11.87 -9.49 5.17
N GLU A 114 11.36 -9.67 3.95
CA GLU A 114 12.02 -10.46 2.90
C GLU A 114 13.44 -9.94 2.60
N LEU A 115 13.61 -8.62 2.56
CA LEU A 115 14.91 -8.01 2.34
C LEU A 115 15.91 -8.32 3.47
N GLU A 116 15.47 -8.24 4.73
CA GLU A 116 16.31 -8.57 5.88
C GLU A 116 16.69 -10.06 5.89
N GLU A 117 15.78 -10.95 5.54
CA GLU A 117 16.07 -12.37 5.37
C GLU A 117 17.08 -12.62 4.24
N ALA A 118 16.91 -11.97 3.09
CA ALA A 118 17.84 -12.06 1.97
C ALA A 118 19.23 -11.54 2.33
N LYS A 119 19.34 -10.44 3.10
CA LYS A 119 20.61 -9.92 3.62
C LYS A 119 21.29 -10.93 4.53
N LYS A 120 20.55 -11.54 5.48
CA LYS A 120 21.08 -12.58 6.36
C LYS A 120 21.57 -13.78 5.57
N ALA A 121 20.81 -14.24 4.58
CA ALA A 121 21.21 -15.35 3.72
C ALA A 121 22.50 -15.04 2.94
N ARG A 122 22.62 -13.82 2.40
CA ARG A 122 23.83 -13.35 1.71
C ARG A 122 25.05 -13.32 2.63
N LEU A 123 24.90 -12.78 3.84
CA LEU A 123 25.98 -12.73 4.83
C LEU A 123 26.43 -14.14 5.22
N ASN A 124 25.48 -15.03 5.51
CA ASN A 124 25.77 -16.43 5.83
C ASN A 124 26.51 -17.11 4.69
N LYS A 125 26.06 -16.95 3.44
CA LYS A 125 26.75 -17.51 2.26
C LYS A 125 28.18 -17.00 2.16
N MET A 126 28.41 -15.70 2.34
CA MET A 126 29.74 -15.11 2.30
C MET A 126 30.65 -15.67 3.40
N ASN A 127 30.15 -15.77 4.63
CA ASN A 127 30.89 -16.33 5.76
C ASN A 127 31.25 -17.81 5.52
N PHE A 128 30.32 -18.62 5.00
CA PHE A 128 30.60 -20.01 4.65
C PHE A 128 31.64 -20.12 3.54
N CYS A 129 31.50 -19.34 2.46
CA CYS A 129 32.49 -19.33 1.38
C CYS A 129 33.88 -18.93 1.87
N HIS A 130 33.97 -17.91 2.73
CA HIS A 130 35.23 -17.47 3.33
C HIS A 130 35.86 -18.56 4.22
N CYS A 131 35.07 -19.20 5.09
CA CYS A 131 35.54 -20.29 5.93
C CYS A 131 36.06 -21.47 5.11
N ILE A 132 35.32 -21.88 4.08
CA ILE A 132 35.72 -22.96 3.18
C ILE A 132 37.03 -22.59 2.46
N LEU A 133 37.14 -21.38 1.92
CA LEU A 133 38.36 -20.93 1.24
C LEU A 133 39.58 -20.98 2.17
N ASN A 134 39.45 -20.44 3.38
CA ASN A 134 40.54 -20.47 4.36
C ASN A 134 40.93 -21.90 4.73
N LEU A 135 39.96 -22.78 4.94
CA LEU A 135 40.21 -24.20 5.20
C LEU A 135 40.97 -24.84 4.04
N THR A 136 40.58 -24.61 2.79
CA THR A 136 41.28 -25.12 1.61
C THR A 136 42.74 -24.64 1.56
N ILE A 137 42.98 -23.34 1.78
CA ILE A 137 44.34 -22.77 1.80
C ILE A 137 45.19 -23.41 2.91
N GLN A 138 44.61 -23.64 4.09
CA GLN A 138 45.34 -24.30 5.18
C GLN A 138 45.67 -25.76 4.84
N GLN A 139 44.77 -26.48 4.17
CA GLN A 139 45.04 -27.84 3.68
C GLN A 139 46.18 -27.86 2.65
N GLU A 140 46.17 -26.95 1.68
CA GLU A 140 47.22 -26.83 0.66
C GLU A 140 48.60 -26.60 1.29
N LYS A 141 48.71 -25.67 2.24
CA LYS A 141 49.95 -25.42 2.99
C LYS A 141 50.43 -26.64 3.78
N ALA A 142 49.52 -27.38 4.40
CA ALA A 142 49.86 -28.60 5.13
C ALA A 142 50.40 -29.70 4.19
N ILE A 143 49.80 -29.85 3.00
CA ILE A 143 50.26 -30.79 1.96
C ILE A 143 51.64 -30.39 1.44
N GLU A 144 51.87 -29.11 1.13
CA GLU A 144 53.18 -28.61 0.69
C GLU A 144 54.26 -28.87 1.75
N THR A 145 53.96 -28.62 3.02
CA THR A 145 54.89 -28.86 4.12
C THR A 145 55.25 -30.35 4.24
N LEU A 146 54.25 -31.24 4.11
CA LEU A 146 54.46 -32.68 4.09
C LEU A 146 55.29 -33.13 2.88
N ASN A 147 55.03 -32.58 1.70
CA ASN A 147 55.80 -32.87 0.48
C ASN A 147 57.27 -32.46 0.64
N VAL A 148 57.54 -31.27 1.17
CA VAL A 148 58.91 -30.82 1.46
C VAL A 148 59.59 -31.72 2.49
N ALA A 149 58.88 -32.13 3.55
CA ALA A 149 59.41 -33.06 4.56
C ALA A 149 59.68 -34.47 3.99
N MET A 150 58.86 -34.95 3.04
CA MET A 150 59.10 -36.19 2.32
C MET A 150 60.31 -36.09 1.38
N GLN A 151 60.44 -34.99 0.64
CA GLN A 151 61.60 -34.75 -0.24
C GLN A 151 62.92 -34.74 0.56
N ARG A 152 62.93 -34.10 1.74
CA ARG A 152 64.10 -34.09 2.65
C ARG A 152 64.46 -35.48 3.18
N ARG A 153 63.49 -36.36 3.43
CA ARG A 153 63.75 -37.75 3.85
C ARG A 153 64.28 -38.61 2.71
N HIS A 154 63.82 -38.41 1.48
CA HIS A 154 64.32 -39.14 0.31
C HIS A 154 65.80 -38.85 -0.01
N VAL A 155 66.30 -37.66 0.36
CA VAL A 155 67.71 -37.27 0.21
C VAL A 155 68.61 -37.90 1.30
N ASN A 156 68.05 -38.29 2.45
CA ASN A 156 68.80 -38.78 3.62
C ASN A 156 68.70 -40.29 3.91
N GLY A 157 68.17 -41.08 2.96
CA GLY A 157 68.29 -42.54 2.95
C GLY A 157 66.97 -43.31 3.16
N GLY A 158 66.72 -44.29 2.29
CA GLY A 158 65.74 -45.37 2.49
C GLY A 158 64.56 -45.40 1.51
N THR A 159 64.78 -45.95 0.31
CA THR A 159 63.83 -46.03 -0.81
C THR A 159 62.67 -47.04 -0.64
N GLN A 160 62.50 -47.70 0.52
CA GLN A 160 61.50 -48.78 0.69
C GLN A 160 60.32 -48.45 1.63
N ILE A 161 60.38 -47.42 2.47
CA ILE A 161 59.28 -47.07 3.40
C ILE A 161 58.30 -46.03 2.79
N CYS A 162 58.69 -45.36 1.70
CA CYS A 162 57.88 -44.30 1.08
C CYS A 162 56.55 -44.78 0.46
N GLY A 163 56.46 -46.02 0.00
CA GLY A 163 55.27 -46.51 -0.73
C GLY A 163 54.02 -46.61 0.15
N LEU A 164 54.14 -47.22 1.33
CA LEU A 164 53.02 -47.46 2.27
C LEU A 164 52.51 -46.17 2.92
N PHE A 165 53.40 -45.19 3.16
CA PHE A 165 53.01 -43.92 3.77
C PHE A 165 52.25 -43.01 2.79
N LEU A 166 52.59 -43.04 1.50
CA LEU A 166 51.85 -42.33 0.45
C LEU A 166 50.41 -42.86 0.30
N THR A 167 50.21 -44.19 0.40
CA THR A 167 48.87 -44.79 0.28
C THR A 167 47.98 -44.46 1.49
N LEU A 168 48.54 -44.45 2.70
CA LEU A 168 47.82 -44.10 3.92
C LEU A 168 47.46 -42.61 3.99
N ALA A 169 48.36 -41.72 3.55
CA ALA A 169 48.09 -40.28 3.48
C ALA A 169 47.04 -39.94 2.41
N ASN A 170 47.11 -40.56 1.22
CA ASN A 170 46.08 -40.36 0.19
C ASN A 170 44.71 -40.89 0.62
N ASN A 171 44.64 -42.04 1.30
CA ASN A 171 43.36 -42.61 1.76
C ASN A 171 42.70 -41.82 2.88
N SER A 172 43.44 -41.01 3.65
CA SER A 172 42.88 -40.16 4.71
C SER A 172 42.54 -38.73 4.24
N ILE A 173 43.15 -38.27 3.15
CA ILE A 173 42.88 -36.96 2.53
C ILE A 173 41.74 -37.04 1.49
N CYS A 174 41.67 -38.10 0.68
CA CYS A 174 40.64 -38.27 -0.36
C CYS A 174 39.18 -38.17 0.13
N PRO A 175 38.75 -38.84 1.21
CA PRO A 175 37.35 -38.76 1.67
C PRO A 175 36.96 -37.34 2.13
N ARG A 176 37.95 -36.58 2.62
CA ARG A 176 37.75 -35.24 3.16
C ARG A 176 37.62 -34.19 2.05
N VAL A 177 38.33 -34.38 0.94
CA VAL A 177 38.18 -33.56 -0.27
C VAL A 177 36.82 -33.80 -0.89
N GLU A 178 36.38 -35.05 -1.05
CA GLU A 178 35.04 -35.38 -1.58
C GLU A 178 33.89 -34.79 -0.74
N TYR A 179 34.03 -34.78 0.59
CA TYR A 179 33.06 -34.14 1.48
C TYR A 179 32.99 -32.62 1.30
N LEU A 180 34.14 -31.96 1.07
CA LEU A 180 34.19 -30.52 0.79
C LEU A 180 33.63 -30.18 -0.59
N THR A 181 33.87 -31.00 -1.63
CA THR A 181 33.22 -30.84 -2.94
C THR A 181 31.71 -31.10 -2.87
N PHE A 182 31.28 -32.06 -2.06
CA PHE A 182 29.87 -32.33 -1.81
C PHE A 182 29.17 -31.18 -1.08
N LEU A 183 29.79 -30.63 -0.03
CA LEU A 183 29.29 -29.44 0.66
C LEU A 183 29.25 -28.21 -0.24
N LYS A 184 30.27 -28.00 -1.10
CA LYS A 184 30.28 -26.93 -2.10
C LYS A 184 29.13 -27.07 -3.10
N ARG A 185 28.86 -28.29 -3.57
CA ARG A 185 27.74 -28.60 -4.49
C ARG A 185 26.37 -28.38 -3.82
N LEU A 186 26.24 -28.66 -2.53
CA LEU A 186 25.01 -28.41 -1.77
C LEU A 186 24.74 -26.92 -1.53
N ILE A 187 25.78 -26.13 -1.30
CA ILE A 187 25.70 -24.67 -1.16
C ILE A 187 25.35 -24.00 -2.50
N ASP A 188 25.94 -24.46 -3.61
CA ASP A 188 25.65 -23.94 -4.96
C ASP A 188 24.22 -24.26 -5.45
N GLN A 189 23.60 -25.33 -4.93
CA GLN A 189 22.19 -25.66 -5.21
C GLN A 189 21.18 -24.89 -4.35
N GLY A 190 21.62 -23.94 -3.50
CA GLY A 190 20.72 -23.08 -2.72
C GLY A 190 19.90 -23.80 -1.64
N ARG A 191 20.20 -25.06 -1.33
CA ARG A 191 19.52 -25.78 -0.25
C ARG A 191 20.09 -25.34 1.09
N VAL A 192 19.33 -24.52 1.81
CA VAL A 192 19.59 -24.22 3.22
C VAL A 192 19.48 -25.53 4.00
N LEU A 193 20.63 -26.13 4.32
CA LEU A 193 20.66 -27.28 5.21
C LEU A 193 20.29 -26.82 6.62
N LYS A 194 19.04 -27.01 7.01
CA LYS A 194 18.64 -27.07 8.42
C LYS A 194 19.28 -28.32 9.03
N PHE A 195 20.50 -28.20 9.54
CA PHE A 195 21.05 -29.18 10.48
C PHE A 195 21.01 -28.61 11.90
N PRO A 196 20.52 -29.37 12.90
CA PRO A 196 20.47 -28.94 14.29
C PRO A 196 21.90 -28.98 14.84
N PHE A 197 22.47 -27.82 15.11
CA PHE A 197 23.76 -27.70 15.78
C PHE A 197 23.55 -27.94 17.29
N VAL A 198 23.87 -29.14 17.78
CA VAL A 198 24.15 -29.38 19.20
C VAL A 198 25.66 -29.19 19.36
N TRP A 199 26.05 -28.09 19.99
CA TRP A 199 27.41 -27.87 20.49
C TRP A 199 27.70 -28.86 21.62
N ILE A 200 28.87 -29.49 21.62
CA ILE A 200 29.47 -30.08 22.82
C ILE A 200 30.82 -29.43 23.04
N SER A 201 31.01 -29.01 24.30
CA SER A 201 32.15 -28.35 24.93
C SER A 201 33.51 -29.01 24.72
#